data_AF-A0A8C4Z418-F1
#
_entry.id   AF-A0A8C4Z418-F1
#
_cell.length_a   1.000
_cell.length_b   1.000
_cell.length_c   1.000
_cell.angle_alpha   90.00
_cell.angle_beta   90.00
_cell.angle_gamma   90.00
#
_symmetry.space_group_name_H-M   'P 1'
#
loop_
_entity.id
_entity.type
_entity.pdbx_description
1 polymer ?
#
loop_
_entity_poly.entity_id
_entity_poly.type
_entity_poly.pdbx_seq_one_letter_code
_entity_poly.pdbx_strand_id
1 'polypeptide(L)'
;MEREFPDFSGKWKMKTSEHFEELLKALGVNVFVRKIAVAAASSPAVEISQDGESLHIQTSTSVRTTQVSFTVGQSFNETTVDGRPCTSFPKWESDNKISCEQTLQKGEGPKTAWTRELTGHGELILTMRAGDVVCTRVYESSSGGAAGRERDCKPGGRS
;
A
#
# COMPACT_ATOMS: atom_id res chain seq x y z
N MET A 1 -5.41 5.07 -27.08
CA MET A 1 -4.72 3.89 -26.52
C MET A 1 -5.05 3.91 -25.04
N GLU A 2 -5.89 2.99 -24.59
CA GLU A 2 -6.25 2.87 -23.18
C GLU A 2 -4.99 2.45 -22.42
N ARG A 3 -4.66 3.14 -21.33
CA ARG A 3 -3.52 2.81 -20.49
C ARG A 3 -3.88 1.52 -19.74
N GLU A 4 -3.11 0.45 -19.97
CA GLU A 4 -3.26 -0.78 -19.18
C GLU A 4 -2.61 -0.52 -17.82
N PHE A 5 -3.42 -0.50 -16.76
CA PHE A 5 -2.93 -0.32 -15.40
C PHE A 5 -2.60 -1.68 -14.79
N PRO A 6 -1.58 -1.78 -13.94
CA PRO A 6 -1.34 -2.99 -13.16
C PRO A 6 -2.52 -3.24 -12.23
N ASP A 7 -2.89 -4.50 -12.03
CA ASP A 7 -3.99 -4.88 -11.14
C ASP A 7 -3.45 -5.24 -9.74
N PHE A 8 -3.67 -4.34 -8.79
CA PHE A 8 -3.35 -4.54 -7.37
C PHE A 8 -4.44 -5.31 -6.62
N SER A 9 -5.56 -5.64 -7.27
CA SER A 9 -6.69 -6.30 -6.63
C SER A 9 -6.30 -7.66 -6.07
N GLY A 10 -6.73 -7.93 -4.85
CA GLY A 10 -6.44 -9.19 -4.21
C GLY A 10 -6.43 -9.12 -2.70
N LYS A 11 -6.22 -10.29 -2.11
CA LYS A 11 -6.04 -10.46 -0.67
C LYS A 11 -4.58 -10.77 -0.42
N TRP A 12 -3.92 -9.96 0.37
CA TRP A 12 -2.49 -9.95 0.60
C TRP A 12 -2.18 -10.27 2.07
N LYS A 13 -1.25 -11.19 2.30
CA LYS A 13 -0.75 -11.55 3.64
C LYS A 13 0.68 -11.09 3.80
N MET A 14 1.01 -10.54 4.96
CA MET A 14 2.36 -10.08 5.25
C MET A 14 3.32 -11.27 5.34
N LYS A 15 4.41 -11.19 4.56
CA LYS A 15 5.53 -12.14 4.55
C LYS A 15 6.68 -11.65 5.41
N THR A 16 7.08 -10.39 5.23
CA THR A 16 8.14 -9.74 6.01
C THR A 16 7.78 -8.30 6.32
N SER A 17 8.33 -7.78 7.43
CA SER A 17 8.24 -6.38 7.82
C SER A 17 9.54 -5.95 8.48
N GLU A 18 10.23 -4.99 7.90
CA GLU A 18 11.52 -4.48 8.35
C GLU A 18 11.39 -3.03 8.79
N HIS A 19 12.07 -2.65 9.88
CA HIS A 19 12.14 -1.29 10.41
C HIS A 19 10.81 -0.60 10.77
N PHE A 20 9.74 -1.36 11.03
CA PHE A 20 8.44 -0.77 11.36
C PHE A 20 8.46 -0.05 12.72
N GLU A 21 9.15 -0.59 13.72
CA GLU A 21 9.26 0.06 15.03
C GLU A 21 10.05 1.37 14.95
N GLU A 22 11.11 1.36 14.15
CA GLU A 22 12.00 2.49 13.87
C GLU A 22 11.25 3.60 13.14
N LEU A 23 10.40 3.24 12.17
CA LEU A 23 9.51 4.19 11.50
C LEU A 23 8.59 4.88 12.51
N LEU A 24 7.91 4.11 13.38
CA LEU A 24 7.05 4.68 14.42
C LEU A 24 7.83 5.55 15.41
N LYS A 25 9.09 5.19 15.70
CA LYS A 25 9.98 5.99 16.54
C LYS A 25 10.31 7.32 15.88
N ALA A 26 10.62 7.32 14.57
CA ALA A 26 10.90 8.54 13.81
C ALA A 26 9.67 9.48 13.74
N LEU A 27 8.46 8.92 13.77
CA LEU A 27 7.21 9.67 13.87
C LEU A 27 6.89 10.19 15.28
N GLY A 28 7.74 9.91 16.27
CA GLY A 28 7.56 10.39 17.65
C GLY A 28 6.60 9.55 18.49
N VAL A 29 6.18 8.37 18.03
CA VAL A 29 5.32 7.47 18.79
C VAL A 29 6.07 6.95 20.01
N ASN A 30 5.48 7.02 21.21
CA ASN A 30 6.13 6.56 22.44
C ASN A 30 6.35 5.04 22.47
N VAL A 31 7.35 4.57 23.23
CA VAL A 31 7.81 3.18 23.22
C VAL A 31 6.71 2.15 23.50
N PHE A 32 5.80 2.44 24.44
CA PHE A 32 4.74 1.51 24.82
C PHE A 32 3.75 1.30 23.66
N VAL A 33 3.31 2.41 23.04
CA VAL A 33 2.41 2.37 21.88
C VAL A 33 3.08 1.69 20.69
N ARG A 34 4.39 1.92 20.46
CA ARG A 34 5.12 1.24 19.38
C ARG A 34 5.12 -0.28 19.54
N LYS A 35 5.39 -0.79 20.74
CA LYS A 35 5.41 -2.25 20.98
C LYS A 35 4.03 -2.88 20.73
N ILE A 36 2.96 -2.21 21.13
CA ILE A 36 1.58 -2.65 20.83
C ILE A 36 1.32 -2.62 19.32
N ALA A 37 1.70 -1.55 18.63
CA ALA A 37 1.51 -1.41 17.19
C ALA A 37 2.27 -2.48 16.39
N VAL A 38 3.51 -2.79 16.76
CA VAL A 38 4.32 -3.85 16.15
C VAL A 38 3.65 -5.21 16.35
N ALA A 39 3.19 -5.51 17.57
CA ALA A 39 2.50 -6.78 17.85
C ALA A 39 1.18 -6.89 17.07
N ALA A 40 0.39 -5.83 17.02
CA ALA A 40 -0.89 -5.79 16.32
C ALA A 40 -0.72 -5.92 14.79
N ALA A 41 0.30 -5.26 14.24
CA ALA A 41 0.59 -5.24 12.81
C ALA A 41 1.65 -6.28 12.39
N SER A 42 1.81 -7.35 13.16
CA SER A 42 2.73 -8.46 12.87
C SER A 42 2.24 -9.35 11.71
N SER A 43 0.92 -9.49 11.56
CA SER A 43 0.31 -10.28 10.48
C SER A 43 -0.99 -9.62 9.97
N PRO A 44 -0.93 -8.40 9.41
CA PRO A 44 -2.12 -7.76 8.86
C PRO A 44 -2.61 -8.50 7.61
N ALA A 45 -3.92 -8.62 7.50
CA ALA A 45 -4.59 -8.97 6.26
C ALA A 45 -4.88 -7.69 5.49
N VAL A 46 -4.42 -7.61 4.24
CA VAL A 46 -4.67 -6.47 3.35
C VAL A 46 -5.56 -6.92 2.21
N GLU A 47 -6.67 -6.24 1.98
CA GLU A 47 -7.55 -6.48 0.84
C GLU A 47 -7.58 -5.23 -0.02
N ILE A 48 -7.33 -5.39 -1.32
CA ILE A 48 -7.33 -4.31 -2.30
C ILE A 48 -8.37 -4.62 -3.36
N SER A 49 -9.19 -3.63 -3.69
CA SER A 49 -10.04 -3.64 -4.88
C SER A 49 -9.70 -2.42 -5.74
N GLN A 50 -9.50 -2.63 -7.03
CA GLN A 50 -9.14 -1.58 -7.97
C GLN A 50 -10.16 -1.47 -9.11
N ASP A 51 -10.50 -0.24 -9.46
CA ASP A 51 -11.31 0.12 -10.63
C ASP A 51 -10.58 1.22 -11.40
N GLY A 52 -9.88 0.83 -12.48
CA GLY A 52 -8.98 1.71 -13.22
C GLY A 52 -7.87 2.27 -12.34
N GLU A 53 -7.88 3.59 -12.12
CA GLU A 53 -6.93 4.32 -11.26
C GLU A 53 -7.42 4.48 -9.82
N SER A 54 -8.62 4.02 -9.50
CA SER A 54 -9.19 4.10 -8.15
C SER A 54 -8.90 2.83 -7.37
N LEU A 55 -8.28 2.97 -6.19
CA LEU A 55 -7.98 1.88 -5.29
C LEU A 55 -8.73 2.06 -3.98
N HIS A 56 -9.31 0.97 -3.49
CA HIS A 56 -9.80 0.84 -2.12
C HIS A 56 -8.98 -0.22 -1.40
N ILE A 57 -8.42 0.14 -0.25
CA ILE A 57 -7.51 -0.69 0.53
C ILE A 57 -8.08 -0.83 1.94
N GLN A 58 -8.37 -2.06 2.32
CA GLN A 58 -8.71 -2.42 3.69
C GLN A 58 -7.52 -3.13 4.34
N THR A 59 -7.10 -2.66 5.51
CA THR A 59 -6.07 -3.31 6.31
C THR A 59 -6.66 -3.74 7.65
N SER A 60 -6.62 -5.03 7.93
CA SER A 60 -7.13 -5.63 9.16
C SER A 60 -5.97 -6.17 10.01
N THR A 61 -5.85 -5.66 11.22
CA THR A 61 -4.91 -6.15 12.26
C THR A 61 -5.71 -6.83 13.38
N SER A 62 -5.02 -7.43 14.36
CA SER A 62 -5.69 -8.00 15.54
C SER A 62 -6.41 -6.96 16.41
N VAL A 63 -6.10 -5.68 16.25
CA VAL A 63 -6.61 -4.59 17.11
C VAL A 63 -7.57 -3.67 16.35
N ARG A 64 -7.32 -3.40 15.08
CA ARG A 64 -8.07 -2.41 14.28
C ARG A 64 -8.14 -2.81 12.81
N THR A 65 -9.27 -2.50 12.20
CA THR A 65 -9.41 -2.43 10.74
C THR A 65 -9.43 -0.97 10.30
N THR A 66 -8.66 -0.65 9.27
CA THR A 66 -8.63 0.67 8.63
C THR A 66 -8.92 0.52 7.15
N GLN A 67 -9.59 1.52 6.57
CA GLN A 67 -9.89 1.58 5.15
C GLN A 67 -9.41 2.90 4.57
N VAL A 68 -8.87 2.87 3.35
CA VAL A 68 -8.47 4.05 2.60
C VAL A 68 -8.88 3.88 1.15
N SER A 69 -9.45 4.93 0.56
CA SER A 69 -9.78 4.99 -0.87
C SER A 69 -9.06 6.18 -1.48
N PHE A 70 -8.45 5.99 -2.64
CA PHE A 70 -7.82 7.07 -3.40
C PHE A 70 -7.86 6.79 -4.90
N THR A 71 -7.76 7.85 -5.69
CA THR A 71 -7.59 7.78 -7.14
C THR A 71 -6.20 8.30 -7.48
N VAL A 72 -5.41 7.52 -8.23
CA VAL A 72 -4.06 7.95 -8.64
C VAL A 72 -4.15 9.24 -9.46
N GLY A 73 -3.31 10.22 -9.14
CA GLY A 73 -3.35 11.55 -9.74
C GLY A 73 -4.28 12.55 -9.05
N GLN A 74 -5.00 12.16 -7.99
CA GLN A 74 -5.88 13.05 -7.23
C GLN A 74 -5.47 13.15 -5.75
N SER A 75 -5.48 14.37 -5.21
CA SER A 75 -5.27 14.59 -3.78
C SER A 75 -6.42 14.00 -2.96
N PHE A 76 -6.11 13.40 -1.82
CA PHE A 76 -7.11 12.95 -0.85
C PHE A 76 -6.63 13.22 0.58
N ASN A 77 -7.57 13.21 1.53
CA ASN A 77 -7.24 13.35 2.94
C ASN A 77 -7.21 11.98 3.61
N GLU A 78 -6.16 11.71 4.36
CA GLU A 78 -6.00 10.49 5.13
C GLU A 78 -5.34 10.77 6.49
N THR A 79 -5.04 9.70 7.20
CA THR A 79 -4.33 9.76 8.47
C THR A 79 -3.00 9.03 8.32
N THR A 80 -1.91 9.65 8.76
CA THR A 80 -0.60 8.99 8.83
C THR A 80 -0.65 7.77 9.76
N VAL A 81 0.35 6.89 9.69
CA VAL A 81 0.39 5.67 10.51
C VAL A 81 0.38 5.94 12.02
N ASP A 82 0.87 7.12 12.45
CA ASP A 82 0.85 7.59 13.84
C ASP A 82 -0.43 8.34 14.23
N GLY A 83 -1.41 8.46 13.33
CA GLY A 83 -2.74 9.01 13.66
C GLY A 83 -2.94 10.50 13.35
N ARG A 84 -2.06 11.13 12.57
CA ARG A 84 -2.16 12.58 12.26
C ARG A 84 -2.85 12.83 10.92
N PRO A 85 -3.79 13.79 10.83
CA PRO A 85 -4.41 14.15 9.56
C PRO A 85 -3.38 14.69 8.56
N CYS A 86 -3.41 14.17 7.34
CA CYS A 86 -2.55 14.58 6.24
C CYS A 86 -3.31 14.61 4.91
N THR A 87 -2.78 15.36 3.95
CA THR A 87 -3.20 15.35 2.56
C THR A 87 -2.15 14.60 1.76
N SER A 88 -2.62 13.69 0.92
CA SER A 88 -1.80 12.72 0.20
C SER A 88 -2.03 12.85 -1.29
N PHE A 89 -0.96 12.68 -2.07
CA PHE A 89 -1.02 12.76 -3.53
C PHE A 89 -0.34 11.54 -4.17
N PRO A 90 -1.11 10.52 -4.59
CA PRO A 90 -0.59 9.32 -5.22
C PRO A 90 -0.28 9.56 -6.72
N LYS A 91 0.83 9.03 -7.21
CA LYS A 91 1.30 9.11 -8.59
C LYS A 91 1.85 7.76 -9.05
N TRP A 92 1.65 7.44 -10.32
CA TRP A 92 2.42 6.39 -10.98
C TRP A 92 3.89 6.83 -11.11
N GLU A 93 4.80 6.06 -10.51
CA GLU A 93 6.25 6.23 -10.68
C GLU A 93 6.78 5.36 -11.83
N SER A 94 6.17 4.20 -12.02
CA SER A 94 6.38 3.27 -13.14
C SER A 94 5.08 2.52 -13.46
N ASP A 95 5.14 1.58 -14.41
CA ASP A 95 3.99 0.75 -14.81
C ASP A 95 3.48 -0.16 -13.68
N ASN A 96 4.28 -0.44 -12.65
CA ASN A 96 3.95 -1.36 -11.57
C ASN A 96 4.07 -0.72 -10.17
N LYS A 97 4.36 0.59 -10.10
CA LYS A 97 4.68 1.28 -8.84
C LYS A 97 3.92 2.58 -8.69
N ILE A 98 3.22 2.70 -7.56
CA ILE A 98 2.59 3.93 -7.08
C ILE A 98 3.49 4.53 -6.00
N SER A 99 3.78 5.81 -6.09
CA SER A 99 4.38 6.62 -5.02
C SER A 99 3.34 7.59 -4.48
N CYS A 100 3.46 7.96 -3.20
CA CYS A 100 2.57 8.92 -2.59
C CYS A 100 3.32 9.75 -1.56
N GLU A 101 3.27 11.07 -1.73
CA GLU A 101 3.77 12.01 -0.75
C GLU A 101 2.63 12.42 0.19
N GLN A 102 2.93 12.53 1.48
CA GLN A 102 1.97 12.91 2.50
C GLN A 102 2.42 14.23 3.13
N THR A 103 1.49 15.18 3.23
CA THR A 103 1.70 16.49 3.85
C THR A 103 0.78 16.64 5.04
N LEU A 104 1.35 16.87 6.23
CA LEU A 104 0.56 17.08 7.44
C LEU A 104 -0.32 18.31 7.29
N GLN A 105 -1.60 18.19 7.63
CA GLN A 105 -2.54 19.33 7.60
C GLN A 105 -2.28 20.31 8.74
N LYS A 106 -1.70 19.83 9.84
CA LYS A 106 -1.36 20.64 11.02
C LYS A 106 -0.09 20.16 11.71
N GLY A 107 0.68 21.14 12.17
CA GLY A 107 1.91 20.94 12.92
C GLY A 107 3.08 20.56 12.02
N GLU A 108 4.22 20.28 12.66
CA GLU A 108 5.46 19.90 12.00
C GLU A 108 5.75 18.42 12.21
N GLY A 109 6.64 17.86 11.40
CA GLY A 109 7.01 16.46 11.48
C GLY A 109 7.98 16.08 10.36
N PRO A 110 8.52 14.86 10.41
CA PRO A 110 9.32 14.35 9.29
C PRO A 110 8.45 14.31 8.02
N LYS A 111 9.08 14.50 6.86
CA LYS A 111 8.43 14.22 5.58
C LYS A 111 8.06 12.74 5.53
N THR A 112 6.80 12.44 5.25
CA THR A 112 6.33 11.07 5.10
C THR A 112 5.91 10.78 3.67
N ALA A 113 6.16 9.56 3.24
CA ALA A 113 5.80 9.07 1.93
C ALA A 113 5.62 7.56 1.98
N TRP A 114 4.88 7.01 1.03
CA TRP A 114 4.80 5.57 0.84
C TRP A 114 4.85 5.21 -0.65
N THR A 115 5.30 3.99 -0.95
CA THR A 115 5.19 3.40 -2.28
C THR A 115 4.53 2.03 -2.20
N ARG A 116 3.78 1.66 -3.24
CA ARG A 116 3.27 0.31 -3.45
C ARG A 116 3.72 -0.19 -4.81
N GLU A 117 4.38 -1.33 -4.83
CA GLU A 117 4.93 -1.93 -6.04
C GLU A 117 4.50 -3.38 -6.18
N LEU A 118 3.99 -3.75 -7.35
CA LEU A 118 3.79 -5.15 -7.71
C LEU A 118 5.03 -5.68 -8.39
N THR A 119 5.62 -6.72 -7.82
CA THR A 119 6.77 -7.40 -8.43
C THR A 119 6.32 -8.37 -9.51
N GLY A 120 7.19 -8.66 -10.48
CA GLY A 120 6.91 -9.66 -11.53
C GLY A 120 6.70 -11.09 -11.01
N HIS A 121 7.03 -11.36 -9.74
CA HIS A 121 6.82 -12.65 -9.09
C HIS A 121 5.51 -12.73 -8.27
N GLY A 122 4.67 -11.69 -8.32
CA GLY A 122 3.37 -11.69 -7.65
C GLY A 122 3.40 -11.30 -6.17
N GLU A 123 4.47 -10.62 -5.72
CA GLU A 123 4.53 -10.00 -4.40
C GLU A 123 4.16 -8.52 -4.46
N LEU A 124 3.52 -8.02 -3.41
CA LEU A 124 3.24 -6.60 -3.20
C LEU A 124 4.24 -6.04 -2.18
N ILE A 125 5.01 -5.02 -2.57
CA ILE A 125 5.96 -4.34 -1.69
C ILE A 125 5.38 -2.99 -1.29
N LEU A 126 5.24 -2.77 0.02
CA LEU A 126 4.93 -1.47 0.62
C LEU A 126 6.21 -0.91 1.24
N THR A 127 6.66 0.23 0.75
CA THR A 127 7.74 1.00 1.41
C THR A 127 7.12 2.22 2.07
N MET A 128 7.46 2.50 3.32
CA MET A 128 7.04 3.68 4.06
C MET A 128 8.27 4.45 4.53
N ARG A 129 8.26 5.76 4.40
CA ARG A 129 9.36 6.64 4.77
C ARG A 129 8.90 7.68 5.78
N ALA A 130 9.75 7.95 6.77
CA ALA A 130 9.63 9.10 7.68
C ALA A 130 11.03 9.70 7.89
N GLY A 131 11.30 10.84 7.26
CA GLY A 131 12.66 11.41 7.26
C GLY A 131 13.65 10.47 6.57
N ASP A 132 14.71 10.06 7.26
CA ASP A 132 15.71 9.13 6.70
C ASP A 132 15.41 7.65 7.00
N VAL A 133 14.34 7.37 7.77
CA VAL A 133 13.95 6.01 8.11
C VAL A 133 13.04 5.44 7.02
N VAL A 134 13.35 4.21 6.60
CA VAL A 134 12.59 3.44 5.62
C VAL A 134 12.16 2.12 6.25
N CYS A 135 10.86 1.87 6.21
CA CYS A 135 10.25 0.60 6.55
C CYS A 135 9.77 -0.10 5.28
N THR A 136 10.07 -1.38 5.15
CA THR A 136 9.66 -2.20 4.01
C THR A 136 8.80 -3.35 4.50
N ARG A 137 7.67 -3.56 3.83
CA ARG A 137 6.74 -4.65 4.08
C ARG A 137 6.47 -5.39 2.79
N VAL A 138 6.73 -6.69 2.79
CA VAL A 138 6.48 -7.56 1.64
C VAL A 138 5.25 -8.40 1.93
N TYR A 139 4.35 -8.48 0.97
CA TYR A 139 3.13 -9.26 1.04
C TYR A 139 3.07 -10.27 -0.10
N GLU A 140 2.53 -11.44 0.20
CA GLU A 140 2.21 -12.47 -0.78
C GLU A 140 0.70 -12.54 -1.00
N SER A 141 0.29 -12.88 -2.22
CA SER A 141 -1.12 -13.12 -2.50
C SER A 141 -1.61 -14.35 -1.72
N SER A 142 -2.72 -14.19 -1.01
CA SER A 142 -3.37 -15.25 -0.26
C SER A 142 -4.28 -16.14 -1.11
N SER A 143 -4.57 -15.74 -2.36
CA SER A 143 -5.08 -16.66 -3.37
C SER A 143 -3.91 -17.46 -3.92
N GLY A 144 -3.73 -18.69 -3.44
CA GLY A 144 -2.76 -19.61 -4.01
C GLY A 144 -2.99 -19.78 -5.51
N GLY A 145 -1.96 -19.51 -6.30
CA GLY A 145 -1.80 -19.98 -7.68
C GLY A 145 -2.87 -19.55 -8.68
N ALA A 146 -2.74 -18.36 -9.26
CA ALA A 146 -3.32 -18.06 -10.58
C ALA A 146 -2.56 -16.92 -11.29
N ALA A 147 -1.23 -16.99 -11.32
CA ALA A 147 -0.48 -16.27 -12.35
C ALA A 147 -0.60 -17.09 -13.65
N GLY A 148 -1.35 -16.57 -14.61
CA GLY A 148 -1.50 -17.15 -15.94
C GLY A 148 -2.94 -17.48 -16.33
N ARG A 149 -3.73 -16.46 -16.68
CA ARG A 149 -4.70 -16.63 -17.77
C ARG A 149 -4.14 -15.91 -18.97
N GLU A 150 -3.50 -16.70 -19.81
CA GLU A 150 -3.19 -16.37 -21.19
C GLU A 150 -4.50 -15.88 -21.86
N ARG A 151 -4.43 -14.70 -22.49
CA ARG A 151 -5.54 -14.18 -23.29
C ARG A 151 -5.67 -15.06 -24.53
N ASP A 152 -6.62 -15.98 -24.51
CA ASP A 152 -7.06 -16.73 -25.69
C ASP A 152 -7.61 -15.74 -26.74
N CYS A 153 -6.73 -15.28 -27.63
CA CYS A 153 -7.12 -14.71 -28.91
C CYS A 153 -7.71 -15.84 -29.77
N LYS A 154 -9.04 -15.84 -29.99
CA LYS A 154 -9.59 -16.54 -31.15
C LYS A 154 -9.73 -15.59 -32.34
N PRO A 155 -9.19 -15.96 -33.51
CA PRO A 155 -9.28 -15.15 -34.72
C PRO A 155 -10.61 -15.39 -35.44
N GLY A 156 -11.05 -14.37 -36.18
CA GLY A 156 -11.60 -14.49 -37.53
C GLY A 156 -12.87 -15.34 -37.72
N GLY A 157 -13.94 -14.68 -38.14
CA GLY A 157 -15.20 -15.33 -38.50
C GLY A 157 -15.18 -16.10 -39.82
N ARG A 158 -16.37 -16.53 -40.23
CA ARG A 158 -16.73 -16.75 -41.63
C ARG A 158 -18.25 -16.66 -41.81
N SER A 159 -18.59 -15.90 -42.85
CA SER A 159 -19.76 -15.89 -43.74
C SER A 159 -21.04 -16.60 -43.31
#